data_AF-A0ABD5UKS1-F1
#
_entry.id   AF-A0ABD5UKS1-F1
#
_cell.length_a   1.000
_cell.length_b   1.000
_cell.length_c   1.000
_cell.angle_alpha   90.00
_cell.angle_beta   90.00
_cell.angle_gamma   90.00
#
_symmetry.space_group_name_H-M   'P 1'
#
loop_
_entity.id
_entity.type
_entity.pdbx_description
1 polymer ?
#
loop_
_entity_poly.entity_id
_entity_poly.type
_entity_poly.pdbx_seq_one_letter_code
_entity_poly.pdbx_strand_id
1 'polypeptide(L)'
;MFIVDPDEDTVDYSEIPLDMYFPDRTYQVYINDLHITENRILGTLNKGLFEIFEGMNGERITAGAGMLGAGRWVLDKAVEYGNERTVWSAPIGSHQAIQHPLADAHADLTAARLALYQAAWQYDEKKDGIAETTNIANLQAGKAAWNAAEAAMTTFGGMSASAEIGISAAWSFIRHSRTAPVTEEMIRNYLGQHVLGLPRSY
;
A
#
# COMPACT_ATOMS: atom_id res chain seq x y z
N MET A 1 -23.36 -7.87 -4.22
CA MET A 1 -22.32 -8.00 -5.27
C MET A 1 -22.66 -9.23 -6.11
N PHE A 2 -21.98 -9.46 -7.22
CA PHE A 2 -22.23 -10.65 -8.05
C PHE A 2 -20.93 -11.40 -8.28
N ILE A 3 -20.99 -12.73 -8.26
CA ILE A 3 -19.91 -13.60 -8.70
C ILE A 3 -20.09 -13.82 -10.20
N VAL A 4 -19.08 -13.50 -10.98
CA VAL A 4 -19.08 -13.63 -12.44
C VAL A 4 -17.89 -14.49 -12.84
N ASP A 5 -18.14 -15.49 -13.67
CA ASP A 5 -17.09 -16.29 -14.29
C ASP A 5 -16.51 -15.48 -15.47
N PRO A 6 -15.21 -15.20 -15.50
CA PRO A 6 -14.60 -14.44 -16.59
C PRO A 6 -14.62 -15.17 -17.94
N ASP A 7 -14.90 -16.48 -17.98
CA ASP A 7 -14.94 -17.29 -19.21
C ASP A 7 -16.34 -17.30 -19.88
N GLU A 8 -17.31 -16.53 -19.38
CA GLU A 8 -18.63 -16.38 -20.00
C GLU A 8 -18.52 -15.64 -21.35
N ASP A 9 -19.19 -16.13 -22.40
CA ASP A 9 -19.14 -15.55 -23.77
C ASP A 9 -19.51 -14.05 -23.85
N THR A 10 -20.24 -13.55 -22.85
CA THR A 10 -20.67 -12.15 -22.70
C THR A 10 -19.69 -11.25 -21.93
N VAL A 11 -18.57 -11.82 -21.48
CA VAL A 11 -17.50 -11.13 -20.74
C VAL A 11 -16.25 -11.14 -21.60
N ASP A 12 -15.71 -9.96 -21.87
CA ASP A 12 -14.42 -9.77 -22.54
C ASP A 12 -13.49 -8.98 -21.62
N TYR A 13 -12.19 -9.19 -21.73
CA TYR A 13 -11.21 -8.45 -20.94
C TYR A 13 -9.91 -8.26 -21.70
N SER A 14 -9.29 -7.08 -21.49
CA SER A 14 -8.01 -6.74 -22.09
C SER A 14 -7.04 -6.25 -21.04
N GLU A 15 -5.79 -6.70 -21.13
CA GLU A 15 -4.74 -6.25 -20.20
C GLU A 15 -4.42 -4.78 -20.44
N ILE A 16 -4.35 -4.01 -19.37
CA ILE A 16 -3.89 -2.62 -19.39
C ILE A 16 -2.38 -2.65 -19.12
N PRO A 17 -1.53 -2.35 -20.12
CA PRO A 17 -0.09 -2.31 -19.91
C PRO A 17 0.27 -1.17 -18.94
N LEU A 18 1.05 -1.50 -17.93
CA LEU A 18 1.54 -0.54 -16.94
C LEU A 18 2.96 -0.09 -17.31
N ASP A 19 3.17 1.22 -17.35
CA ASP A 19 4.50 1.82 -17.56
C ASP A 19 5.40 1.65 -16.32
N MET A 20 4.78 1.68 -15.14
CA MET A 20 5.47 1.45 -13.88
C MET A 20 5.49 -0.04 -13.51
N TYR A 21 6.57 -0.47 -12.85
CA TYR A 21 6.60 -1.82 -12.28
C TYR A 21 5.51 -1.99 -11.22
N PHE A 22 4.65 -2.98 -11.42
CA PHE A 22 3.67 -3.45 -10.47
C PHE A 22 3.60 -4.98 -10.60
N PRO A 23 3.58 -5.75 -9.50
CA PRO A 23 3.59 -7.21 -9.58
C PRO A 23 2.30 -7.78 -10.15
N ASP A 24 1.18 -7.04 -10.03
CA ASP A 24 -0.12 -7.47 -10.51
C ASP A 24 -0.39 -6.98 -11.93
N ARG A 25 -1.11 -7.82 -12.69
CA ARG A 25 -1.64 -7.44 -14.01
C ARG A 25 -2.99 -6.77 -13.83
N THR A 26 -3.20 -5.67 -14.56
CA THR A 26 -4.45 -4.92 -14.52
C THR A 26 -5.23 -5.17 -15.80
N TYR A 27 -6.55 -5.33 -15.69
CA TYR A 27 -7.42 -5.60 -16.84
C TYR A 27 -8.57 -4.61 -16.90
N GLN A 28 -8.93 -4.20 -18.11
CA GLN A 28 -10.24 -3.62 -18.39
C GLN A 28 -11.21 -4.75 -18.72
N VAL A 29 -12.35 -4.78 -18.03
CA VAL A 29 -13.39 -5.81 -18.20
C VAL A 29 -14.61 -5.18 -18.88
N TYR A 30 -15.12 -5.83 -19.93
CA TYR A 30 -16.32 -5.47 -20.68
C TYR A 30 -17.39 -6.53 -20.45
N ILE A 31 -18.58 -6.11 -20.04
CA ILE A 31 -19.70 -7.01 -19.75
C ILE A 31 -20.88 -6.57 -20.63
N ASN A 32 -21.28 -7.40 -21.58
CA ASN A 32 -22.32 -7.10 -22.56
C ASN A 32 -23.45 -8.13 -22.49
N ASP A 33 -24.64 -7.72 -22.04
CA ASP A 33 -25.82 -8.58 -21.94
C ASP A 33 -25.62 -9.88 -21.12
N LEU A 34 -24.70 -9.86 -20.13
CA LEU A 34 -24.50 -10.97 -19.20
C LEU A 34 -25.78 -11.21 -18.37
N HIS A 35 -26.38 -12.39 -18.52
CA HIS A 35 -27.50 -12.84 -17.71
C HIS A 35 -27.00 -13.65 -16.51
N ILE A 36 -27.40 -13.24 -15.30
CA ILE A 36 -27.04 -13.92 -14.05
C ILE A 36 -28.28 -14.35 -13.27
N THR A 37 -28.16 -15.47 -12.58
CA THR A 37 -29.19 -16.01 -11.69
C THR A 37 -28.97 -15.56 -10.24
N GLU A 38 -30.05 -15.55 -9.44
CA GLU A 38 -30.01 -15.06 -8.05
C GLU A 38 -28.99 -15.80 -7.16
N ASN A 39 -28.66 -17.06 -7.46
CA ASN A 39 -27.65 -17.84 -6.75
C ASN A 39 -26.21 -17.31 -6.90
N ARG A 40 -25.96 -16.37 -7.82
CA ARG A 40 -24.68 -15.68 -8.00
C ARG A 40 -24.59 -14.36 -7.22
N ILE A 41 -25.63 -13.99 -6.48
CA ILE A 41 -25.60 -12.83 -5.58
C ILE A 41 -24.70 -13.17 -4.38
N LEU A 42 -23.67 -12.35 -4.19
CA LEU A 42 -22.84 -12.35 -2.98
C LEU A 42 -23.39 -11.30 -2.00
N GLY A 43 -23.76 -11.75 -0.82
CA GLY A 43 -24.38 -10.94 0.23
C GLY A 43 -25.85 -10.67 -0.05
N THR A 44 -26.34 -9.49 0.33
CA THR A 44 -27.75 -9.11 0.15
C THR A 44 -27.99 -8.32 -1.15
N LEU A 45 -29.07 -8.65 -1.88
CA LEU A 45 -29.49 -7.89 -3.06
C LEU A 45 -29.66 -6.40 -2.71
N ASN A 46 -29.16 -5.51 -3.57
CA ASN A 46 -29.15 -4.05 -3.37
C ASN A 46 -28.30 -3.54 -2.18
N LYS A 47 -27.42 -4.37 -1.59
CA LYS A 47 -26.53 -3.98 -0.48
C LYS A 47 -25.04 -3.97 -0.84
N GLY A 48 -24.69 -4.08 -2.12
CA GLY A 48 -23.30 -4.24 -2.57
C GLY A 48 -22.30 -3.24 -1.99
N LEU A 49 -22.69 -1.98 -1.81
CA LEU A 49 -21.80 -0.97 -1.21
C LEU A 49 -21.43 -1.28 0.25
N PHE A 50 -22.39 -1.75 1.06
CA PHE A 50 -22.12 -2.13 2.46
C PHE A 50 -21.21 -3.34 2.54
N GLU A 51 -21.45 -4.34 1.70
CA GLU A 51 -20.64 -5.56 1.64
C GLU A 51 -19.18 -5.24 1.26
N ILE A 52 -18.96 -4.29 0.33
CA ILE A 52 -17.63 -3.79 -0.03
C ILE A 52 -16.95 -3.15 1.19
N PHE A 53 -17.65 -2.23 1.87
CA PHE A 53 -17.06 -1.51 3.01
C PHE A 53 -16.68 -2.43 4.18
N GLU A 54 -17.38 -3.54 4.37
CA GLU A 54 -17.01 -4.54 5.37
C GLU A 54 -15.66 -5.20 5.04
N GLY A 55 -15.46 -5.59 3.77
CA GLY A 55 -14.20 -6.17 3.30
C GLY A 55 -13.01 -5.19 3.26
N MET A 56 -13.27 -3.89 3.10
CA MET A 56 -12.22 -2.87 2.97
C MET A 56 -11.30 -2.75 4.18
N ASN A 57 -11.76 -3.09 5.39
CA ASN A 57 -10.91 -3.03 6.58
C ASN A 57 -9.78 -4.07 6.51
N GLY A 58 -10.08 -5.30 6.10
CA GLY A 58 -9.09 -6.35 5.89
C GLY A 58 -8.15 -6.03 4.72
N GLU A 59 -8.69 -5.46 3.65
CA GLU A 59 -7.90 -5.01 2.50
C GLU A 59 -6.89 -3.93 2.89
N ARG A 60 -7.30 -2.92 3.67
CA ARG A 60 -6.40 -1.85 4.17
C ARG A 60 -5.26 -2.39 5.02
N ILE A 61 -5.54 -3.38 5.89
CA ILE A 61 -4.51 -4.04 6.71
C ILE A 61 -3.50 -4.75 5.80
N THR A 62 -4.00 -5.51 4.83
CA THR A 62 -3.14 -6.29 3.92
C THR A 62 -2.29 -5.38 3.03
N ALA A 63 -2.88 -4.32 2.47
CA ALA A 63 -2.18 -3.30 1.70
C ALA A 63 -1.13 -2.57 2.56
N GLY A 64 -1.48 -2.21 3.80
CA GLY A 64 -0.55 -1.62 4.77
C GLY A 64 0.64 -2.54 5.09
N ALA A 65 0.38 -3.85 5.23
CA ALA A 65 1.42 -4.84 5.44
C ALA A 65 2.37 -4.95 4.25
N GLY A 66 1.84 -4.95 3.02
CA GLY A 66 2.63 -4.96 1.79
C GLY A 66 3.56 -3.74 1.69
N MET A 67 3.02 -2.54 1.91
CA MET A 67 3.83 -1.30 1.94
C MET A 67 4.90 -1.33 3.02
N LEU A 68 4.55 -1.74 4.24
CA LEU A 68 5.50 -1.85 5.35
C LEU A 68 6.63 -2.84 5.02
N GLY A 69 6.30 -3.99 4.43
CA GLY A 69 7.27 -4.99 3.99
C GLY A 69 8.22 -4.44 2.94
N ALA A 70 7.69 -3.78 1.90
CA ALA A 70 8.48 -3.13 0.86
C ALA A 70 9.40 -2.04 1.43
N GLY A 71 8.88 -1.21 2.34
CA GLY A 71 9.64 -0.17 3.04
C GLY A 71 10.80 -0.72 3.86
N ARG A 72 10.59 -1.83 4.59
CA ARG A 72 11.66 -2.52 5.32
C ARG A 72 12.70 -3.11 4.36
N TRP A 73 12.26 -3.72 3.27
CA TRP A 73 13.16 -4.30 2.28
C TRP A 73 14.08 -3.26 1.64
N VAL A 74 13.56 -2.11 1.21
CA VAL A 74 14.39 -1.03 0.64
C VAL A 74 15.35 -0.44 1.67
N LEU A 75 14.91 -0.31 2.94
CA LEU A 75 15.77 0.15 4.03
C LEU A 75 16.92 -0.83 4.29
N ASP A 76 16.63 -2.12 4.42
CA ASP A 76 17.64 -3.16 4.65
C ASP A 76 18.68 -3.15 3.52
N LYS A 77 18.23 -3.04 2.26
CA LYS A 77 19.10 -2.91 1.09
C LYS A 77 19.96 -1.64 1.11
N ALA A 78 19.38 -0.52 1.49
CA ALA A 78 20.10 0.75 1.58
C ALA A 78 21.16 0.73 2.69
N VAL A 79 20.87 0.11 3.83
CA VAL A 79 21.83 -0.08 4.93
C VAL A 79 22.98 -1.00 4.49
N GLU A 80 22.67 -2.13 3.85
CA GLU A 80 23.67 -3.04 3.25
C GLU A 80 24.59 -2.27 2.29
N TYR A 81 24.02 -1.61 1.29
CA TYR A 81 24.78 -0.84 0.31
C TYR A 81 25.57 0.30 0.95
N GLY A 82 24.98 0.98 1.95
CA GLY A 82 25.63 2.07 2.67
C GLY A 82 26.88 1.64 3.43
N ASN A 83 26.90 0.40 3.93
CA ASN A 83 28.03 -0.17 4.65
C ASN A 83 29.12 -0.73 3.71
N GLU A 84 28.76 -1.15 2.50
CA GLU A 84 29.71 -1.72 1.53
C GLU A 84 30.30 -0.66 0.59
N ARG A 85 29.47 0.27 0.13
CA ARG A 85 29.89 1.29 -0.85
C ARG A 85 30.81 2.28 -0.20
N THR A 86 32.06 2.30 -0.67
CA THR A 86 33.06 3.28 -0.25
C THR A 86 33.23 4.35 -1.32
N VAL A 87 33.22 5.61 -0.90
CA VAL A 87 33.71 6.75 -1.68
C VAL A 87 34.77 7.46 -0.84
N TRP A 88 35.84 7.89 -1.49
CA TRP A 88 37.06 8.32 -0.81
C TRP A 88 37.63 7.22 0.10
N SER A 89 37.49 7.34 1.42
CA SER A 89 38.18 6.49 2.40
C SER A 89 37.26 5.85 3.45
N ALA A 90 35.93 5.97 3.33
CA ALA A 90 34.98 5.40 4.28
C ALA A 90 33.69 4.91 3.59
N PRO A 91 32.96 3.94 4.17
CA PRO A 91 31.62 3.59 3.73
C PRO A 91 30.69 4.81 3.72
N ILE A 92 29.84 4.94 2.71
CA ILE A 92 28.94 6.10 2.57
C ILE A 92 27.96 6.22 3.74
N GLY A 93 27.62 5.11 4.40
CA GLY A 93 26.78 5.06 5.59
C GLY A 93 27.39 5.76 6.82
N SER A 94 28.69 6.07 6.80
CA SER A 94 29.35 6.91 7.83
C SER A 94 29.01 8.40 7.71
N HIS A 95 28.45 8.82 6.57
CA HIS A 95 28.06 10.21 6.35
C HIS A 95 26.65 10.46 6.89
N GLN A 96 26.50 11.46 7.76
CA GLN A 96 25.23 11.80 8.40
C GLN A 96 24.09 12.10 7.42
N ALA A 97 24.41 12.63 6.23
CA ALA A 97 23.43 12.87 5.17
C ALA A 97 22.79 11.57 4.62
N ILE A 98 23.46 10.41 4.80
CA ILE A 98 22.91 9.08 4.50
C ILE A 98 22.37 8.43 5.78
N GLN A 99 23.11 8.53 6.89
CA GLN A 99 22.76 7.87 8.14
C GLN A 99 21.44 8.36 8.74
N HIS A 100 21.22 9.69 8.80
CA HIS A 100 20.03 10.24 9.46
C HIS A 100 18.72 9.86 8.74
N PRO A 101 18.59 10.02 7.40
CA PRO A 101 17.36 9.60 6.71
C PRO A 101 17.04 8.11 6.86
N LEU A 102 18.06 7.24 6.88
CA LEU A 102 17.86 5.80 7.11
C LEU A 102 17.42 5.52 8.55
N ALA A 103 17.93 6.27 9.53
CA ALA A 103 17.50 6.15 10.93
C ALA A 103 16.06 6.64 11.14
N ASP A 104 15.69 7.76 10.53
CA ASP A 104 14.31 8.28 10.55
C ASP A 104 13.34 7.29 9.89
N ALA A 105 13.71 6.76 8.73
CA ALA A 105 12.93 5.72 8.06
C ALA A 105 12.75 4.46 8.92
N HIS A 106 13.78 4.03 9.66
CA HIS A 106 13.67 2.91 10.59
C HIS A 106 12.68 3.19 11.73
N ALA A 107 12.72 4.38 12.31
CA ALA A 107 11.81 4.80 13.37
C ALA A 107 10.35 4.86 12.86
N ASP A 108 10.14 5.47 11.69
CA ASP A 108 8.83 5.59 11.04
C ASP A 108 8.22 4.22 10.73
N LEU A 109 9.00 3.31 10.12
CA LEU A 109 8.55 1.95 9.83
C LEU A 109 8.23 1.17 11.10
N THR A 110 9.00 1.37 12.16
CA THR A 110 8.74 0.73 13.45
C THR A 110 7.43 1.21 14.06
N ALA A 111 7.16 2.52 14.02
CA ALA A 111 5.90 3.10 14.48
C ALA A 111 4.71 2.62 13.64
N ALA A 112 4.84 2.63 12.30
CA ALA A 112 3.82 2.14 11.38
C ALA A 112 3.50 0.65 11.61
N ARG A 113 4.52 -0.18 11.88
CA ARG A 113 4.33 -1.59 12.24
C ARG A 113 3.46 -1.76 13.48
N LEU A 114 3.67 -0.95 14.52
CA LEU A 114 2.86 -1.04 15.74
C LEU A 114 1.40 -0.70 15.46
N ALA A 115 1.13 0.37 14.70
CA ALA A 115 -0.22 0.74 14.28
C ALA A 115 -0.89 -0.38 13.46
N LEU A 116 -0.14 -1.01 12.55
CA LEU A 116 -0.64 -2.10 11.73
C LEU A 116 -0.98 -3.35 12.54
N TYR A 117 -0.12 -3.73 13.49
CA TYR A 117 -0.37 -4.88 14.36
C TYR A 117 -1.58 -4.62 15.27
N GLN A 118 -1.75 -3.39 15.76
CA GLN A 118 -2.94 -3.02 16.52
C GLN A 118 -4.21 -3.13 15.67
N ALA A 119 -4.18 -2.65 14.42
CA ALA A 119 -5.32 -2.75 13.52
C ALA A 119 -5.67 -4.21 13.19
N ALA A 120 -4.67 -5.04 12.91
CA ALA A 120 -4.86 -6.48 12.70
C ALA A 120 -5.45 -7.18 13.93
N TRP A 121 -4.92 -6.89 15.12
CA TRP A 121 -5.47 -7.44 16.37
C TRP A 121 -6.92 -7.02 16.60
N GLN A 122 -7.26 -5.76 16.37
CA GLN A 122 -8.65 -5.29 16.49
C GLN A 122 -9.59 -5.95 15.45
N TYR A 123 -9.07 -6.27 14.26
CA TYR A 123 -9.78 -7.02 13.23
C TYR A 123 -10.12 -8.43 13.69
N ASP A 124 -9.12 -9.16 14.16
CA ASP A 124 -9.30 -10.54 14.62
C ASP A 124 -10.25 -10.63 15.82
N GLU A 125 -10.15 -9.67 16.73
CA GLU A 125 -10.97 -9.58 17.95
C GLU A 125 -12.35 -8.94 17.71
N LYS A 126 -12.69 -8.56 16.47
CA LYS A 126 -13.95 -7.91 16.09
C LYS A 126 -14.30 -6.71 16.98
N LYS A 127 -13.31 -5.86 17.27
CA LYS A 127 -13.51 -4.66 18.08
C LYS A 127 -14.29 -3.59 17.32
N ASP A 128 -15.08 -2.82 18.05
CA ASP A 128 -15.68 -1.59 17.53
C ASP A 128 -14.60 -0.56 17.16
N GLY A 129 -14.92 0.35 16.24
CA GLY A 129 -14.00 1.43 15.84
C GLY A 129 -12.84 1.00 14.93
N ILE A 130 -12.84 -0.23 14.44
CA ILE A 130 -11.79 -0.78 13.56
C ILE A 130 -11.50 0.06 12.30
N ALA A 131 -12.52 0.75 11.78
CA ALA A 131 -12.34 1.61 10.62
C ALA A 131 -11.35 2.75 10.92
N GLU A 132 -11.30 3.29 12.13
CA GLU A 132 -10.29 4.28 12.51
C GLU A 132 -8.87 3.69 12.47
N THR A 133 -8.65 2.59 13.17
CA THR A 133 -7.30 2.01 13.31
C THR A 133 -6.76 1.47 12.01
N THR A 134 -7.58 0.86 11.16
CA THR A 134 -7.18 0.39 9.83
C THR A 134 -6.83 1.54 8.88
N ASN A 135 -7.57 2.64 8.93
CA ASN A 135 -7.25 3.86 8.17
C ASN A 135 -5.91 4.47 8.65
N ILE A 136 -5.72 4.63 9.95
CA ILE A 136 -4.46 5.15 10.52
C ILE A 136 -3.29 4.23 10.13
N ALA A 137 -3.43 2.92 10.32
CA ALA A 137 -2.38 1.96 10.02
C ALA A 137 -1.94 2.01 8.55
N ASN A 138 -2.90 2.00 7.62
CA ASN A 138 -2.61 2.06 6.19
C ASN A 138 -1.92 3.39 5.81
N LEU A 139 -2.42 4.51 6.32
CA LEU A 139 -1.82 5.83 6.10
C LEU A 139 -0.38 5.93 6.64
N GLN A 140 -0.14 5.41 7.85
CA GLN A 140 1.21 5.44 8.45
C GLN A 140 2.16 4.50 7.73
N ALA A 141 1.70 3.31 7.33
CA ALA A 141 2.51 2.38 6.53
C ALA A 141 2.93 3.00 5.20
N GLY A 142 2.01 3.66 4.48
CA GLY A 142 2.31 4.34 3.23
C GLY A 142 3.33 5.46 3.38
N LYS A 143 3.18 6.32 4.40
CA LYS A 143 4.14 7.40 4.70
C LYS A 143 5.52 6.86 5.08
N ALA A 144 5.59 5.91 5.99
CA ALA A 144 6.84 5.33 6.46
C ALA A 144 7.59 4.60 5.34
N ALA A 145 6.87 3.79 4.55
CA ALA A 145 7.44 3.10 3.41
C ALA A 145 7.95 4.07 2.34
N TRP A 146 7.23 5.16 2.11
CA TRP A 146 7.67 6.21 1.19
C TRP A 146 8.97 6.88 1.65
N ASN A 147 9.05 7.28 2.92
CA ASN A 147 10.27 7.87 3.48
C ASN A 147 11.47 6.92 3.36
N ALA A 148 11.27 5.63 3.64
CA ALA A 148 12.29 4.60 3.47
C ALA A 148 12.73 4.44 2.00
N ALA A 149 11.78 4.47 1.06
CA ALA A 149 12.07 4.38 -0.37
C ALA A 149 12.85 5.59 -0.88
N GLU A 150 12.51 6.81 -0.46
CA GLU A 150 13.24 8.03 -0.81
C GLU A 150 14.68 8.03 -0.26
N ALA A 151 14.84 7.60 1.00
CA ALA A 151 16.17 7.44 1.60
C ALA A 151 17.00 6.37 0.88
N ALA A 152 16.38 5.27 0.46
CA ALA A 152 17.03 4.22 -0.32
C ALA A 152 17.44 4.72 -1.72
N MET A 153 16.54 5.36 -2.46
CA MET A 153 16.85 5.96 -3.77
C MET A 153 18.07 6.89 -3.68
N THR A 154 18.11 7.75 -2.66
CA THR A 154 19.22 8.66 -2.40
C THR A 154 20.52 7.92 -2.07
N THR A 155 20.45 6.89 -1.21
CA THR A 155 21.61 6.10 -0.78
C THR A 155 22.25 5.34 -1.94
N PHE A 156 21.44 4.77 -2.83
CA PHE A 156 21.94 4.08 -4.03
C PHE A 156 22.40 5.05 -5.13
N GLY A 157 21.94 6.31 -5.11
CA GLY A 157 22.27 7.29 -6.14
C GLY A 157 21.90 6.77 -7.54
N GLY A 158 22.81 6.88 -8.50
CA GLY A 158 22.60 6.38 -9.86
C GLY A 158 22.30 4.87 -9.95
N MET A 159 22.76 4.07 -8.98
CA MET A 159 22.49 2.63 -8.95
C MET A 159 21.03 2.30 -8.63
N SER A 160 20.27 3.26 -8.07
CA SER A 160 18.85 3.05 -7.75
C SER A 160 18.01 2.71 -8.99
N ALA A 161 18.42 3.23 -10.16
CA ALA A 161 17.80 2.97 -11.46
C ALA A 161 18.13 1.59 -12.06
N SER A 162 19.01 0.81 -11.42
CA SER A 162 19.36 -0.52 -11.92
C SER A 162 18.23 -1.52 -11.67
N ALA A 163 17.80 -2.18 -12.75
CA ALA A 163 16.85 -3.29 -12.68
C ALA A 163 17.39 -4.48 -11.86
N GLU A 164 18.72 -4.64 -11.77
CA GLU A 164 19.34 -5.73 -11.01
C GLU A 164 19.18 -5.56 -9.49
N ILE A 165 19.04 -4.32 -9.01
CA ILE A 165 18.92 -4.02 -7.58
C ILE A 165 17.45 -3.92 -7.17
N GLY A 166 16.58 -3.41 -8.06
CA GLY A 166 15.14 -3.36 -7.85
C GLY A 166 14.64 -2.22 -6.95
N ILE A 167 15.48 -1.24 -6.61
CA ILE A 167 15.08 -0.09 -5.77
C ILE A 167 14.01 0.75 -6.46
N SER A 168 14.19 1.12 -7.74
CA SER A 168 13.15 1.86 -8.48
C SER A 168 11.84 1.09 -8.60
N ALA A 169 11.89 -0.24 -8.74
CA ALA A 169 10.69 -1.08 -8.79
C ALA A 169 9.90 -1.03 -7.47
N ALA A 170 10.59 -1.18 -6.33
CA ALA A 170 9.97 -1.07 -5.01
C ALA A 170 9.45 0.34 -4.73
N TRP A 171 10.20 1.37 -5.13
CA TRP A 171 9.78 2.77 -5.04
C TRP A 171 8.48 3.03 -5.80
N SER A 172 8.38 2.54 -7.04
CA SER A 172 7.16 2.65 -7.86
C SER A 172 5.98 1.94 -7.22
N PHE A 173 6.17 0.71 -6.74
CA PHE A 173 5.14 -0.05 -6.02
C PHE A 173 4.63 0.70 -4.78
N ILE A 174 5.55 1.22 -3.94
CA ILE A 174 5.19 1.98 -2.74
C ILE A 174 4.43 3.26 -3.13
N ARG A 175 4.88 3.98 -4.16
CA ARG A 175 4.22 5.20 -4.62
C ARG A 175 2.78 4.94 -5.05
N HIS A 176 2.55 3.86 -5.79
CA HIS A 176 1.23 3.49 -6.28
C HIS A 176 0.30 3.01 -5.15
N SER A 177 0.83 2.21 -4.22
CA SER A 177 0.08 1.64 -3.09
C SER A 177 -0.44 2.69 -2.10
N ARG A 178 0.00 3.95 -2.22
CA ARG A 178 -0.58 5.11 -1.48
C ARG A 178 -1.86 5.66 -2.12
N THR A 179 -2.22 5.18 -3.31
CA THR A 179 -3.39 5.63 -4.06
C THR A 179 -4.51 4.59 -4.04
N ALA A 180 -4.18 3.31 -4.20
CA ALA A 180 -5.14 2.21 -4.17
C ALA A 180 -4.90 1.31 -2.93
N PRO A 181 -5.94 0.67 -2.38
CA PRO A 181 -7.33 0.64 -2.82
C PRO A 181 -8.15 1.87 -2.39
N VAL A 182 -7.62 2.66 -1.47
CA VAL A 182 -8.20 3.92 -1.00
C VAL A 182 -7.09 4.94 -0.93
N THR A 183 -7.31 6.11 -1.52
CA THR A 183 -6.31 7.18 -1.49
C THR A 183 -6.09 7.67 -0.08
N GLU A 184 -4.86 8.11 0.24
CA GLU A 184 -4.59 8.72 1.54
C GLU A 184 -5.49 9.95 1.81
N GLU A 185 -5.95 10.66 0.77
CA GLU A 185 -6.91 11.76 0.88
C GLU A 185 -8.27 11.27 1.40
N MET A 186 -8.76 10.14 0.91
CA MET A 186 -10.01 9.54 1.39
C MET A 186 -9.86 9.02 2.83
N ILE A 187 -8.70 8.48 3.19
CA ILE A 187 -8.39 8.14 4.59
C ILE A 187 -8.44 9.41 5.45
N ARG A 188 -7.80 10.50 5.03
CA ARG A 188 -7.83 11.79 5.77
C ARG A 188 -9.25 12.35 5.88
N ASN A 189 -10.08 12.20 4.84
CA ASN A 189 -11.49 12.59 4.88
C ASN A 189 -12.25 11.78 5.94
N TYR A 190 -12.04 10.47 6.01
CA TYR A 190 -12.64 9.61 7.03
C TYR A 190 -12.23 10.03 8.44
N LEU A 191 -10.92 10.21 8.68
CA LEU A 191 -10.41 10.64 9.98
C LEU A 191 -10.93 12.03 10.37
N GLY A 192 -10.95 12.98 9.44
CA GLY A 192 -11.47 14.32 9.69
C GLY A 192 -12.94 14.33 10.06
N GLN A 193 -13.78 13.65 9.28
CA GLN A 193 -15.25 13.73 9.43
C GLN A 193 -15.78 12.77 10.50
N HIS A 194 -15.34 11.51 10.48
CA HIS A 194 -15.95 10.46 11.30
C HIS A 194 -15.24 10.21 12.62
N VAL A 195 -13.94 10.51 12.71
CA VAL A 195 -13.16 10.34 13.95
C VAL A 195 -13.08 11.66 14.72
N LEU A 196 -12.68 12.74 14.04
CA LEU A 196 -12.50 14.05 14.66
C LEU A 196 -13.80 14.88 14.71
N GLY A 197 -14.85 14.48 14.00
CA GLY A 197 -16.14 15.17 13.99
C GLY A 197 -16.12 16.53 13.28
N LEU A 198 -15.14 16.77 12.41
CA LEU A 198 -15.05 18.02 11.66
C LEU A 198 -16.12 18.08 10.55
N PRO A 199 -16.60 19.28 10.16
CA PRO A 199 -17.57 19.41 9.08
C PRO A 199 -17.07 18.79 7.77
N ARG A 200 -18.00 18.17 7.02
CA ARG A 200 -17.71 17.64 5.68
C ARG A 200 -17.29 18.78 4.74
N SER A 201 -16.17 18.57 4.04
CA SER A 201 -15.80 19.39 2.89
C SER A 201 -16.67 18.98 1.71
N TYR A 202 -17.44 19.95 1.17
CA TYR A 202 -18.41 19.86 0.06
C TYR A 202 -19.08 18.50 -0.24
#